data_AF-A0AAD7AW84-F1
#
_entry.id   AF-A0AAD7AW84-F1
#
_cell.length_a   1.000
_cell.length_b   1.000
_cell.length_c   1.000
_cell.angle_alpha   90.00
_cell.angle_beta   90.00
_cell.angle_gamma   90.00
#
_symmetry.space_group_name_H-M   'P 1'
#
loop_
_entity.id
_entity.type
_entity.pdbx_description
1 polymer ?
#
loop_
_entity_poly.entity_id
_entity_poly.type
_entity_poly.pdbx_seq_one_letter_code
_entity_poly.pdbx_strand_id
1 'polypeptide(L)'
;MSIPLGSTSSNTNGGPRARLLSDPNTTICPDFSSDTFKTIHLQLAGANGDEAAVISNLQSSWKEDNDRLKVQWDAQVATDRQAQEAEDARLQQEVDRATADAARIAEEEKLEAEKKKPKLGDFDVNSAPPSFVESPISPFAQRKLERKEYCPLWPFTPSGLKEAADARLSSNNDVSSLRLAHDDENQLTVQSGPSSSTHKNRTRDEHLTWRQFSLGSNRYINHPRSLA
;
A
#
# COMPACT_ATOMS: atom_id res chain seq x y z
N MET A 1 -8.75 -85.97 12.83
CA MET A 1 -8.95 -84.90 11.81
C MET A 1 -8.86 -83.58 12.55
N SER A 2 -7.67 -82.96 12.53
CA SER A 2 -7.37 -81.73 13.27
C SER A 2 -7.41 -80.55 12.30
N ILE A 3 -8.25 -79.57 12.59
CA ILE A 3 -8.30 -78.30 11.85
C ILE A 3 -7.45 -77.30 12.63
N PRO A 4 -6.37 -76.75 12.07
CA PRO A 4 -5.63 -75.68 12.73
C PRO A 4 -6.35 -74.35 12.54
N LEU A 5 -6.75 -73.73 13.66
CA LEU A 5 -7.14 -72.32 13.72
C LEU A 5 -5.89 -71.48 13.44
N GLY A 6 -5.84 -70.90 12.24
CA GLY A 6 -4.84 -69.90 11.89
C GLY A 6 -5.07 -68.64 12.71
N SER A 7 -4.21 -68.41 13.70
CA SER A 7 -3.97 -67.08 14.27
C SER A 7 -3.56 -66.14 13.15
N THR A 8 -4.49 -65.28 12.71
CA THR A 8 -4.15 -64.13 11.87
C THR A 8 -3.36 -63.13 12.71
N SER A 9 -2.07 -63.03 12.38
CA SER A 9 -1.09 -62.09 12.87
C SER A 9 -1.64 -60.68 13.06
N SER A 10 -1.48 -60.16 14.27
CA SER A 10 -1.47 -58.74 14.58
C SER A 10 -0.35 -58.07 13.78
N ASN A 11 -0.68 -57.52 12.62
CA ASN A 11 0.23 -56.73 11.80
C ASN A 11 0.44 -55.36 12.46
N THR A 12 1.47 -55.24 13.30
CA THR A 12 1.98 -53.97 13.80
C THR A 12 2.78 -53.30 12.68
N ASN A 13 2.10 -52.65 11.75
CA ASN A 13 2.73 -51.82 10.72
C ASN A 13 2.33 -50.36 10.96
N GLY A 14 3.33 -49.50 11.18
CA GLY A 14 3.20 -48.07 11.43
C GLY A 14 2.79 -47.28 10.19
N GLY A 15 1.63 -47.61 9.61
CA GLY A 15 0.94 -46.75 8.66
C GLY A 15 0.21 -45.61 9.37
N PRO A 16 -0.09 -44.50 8.68
CA PRO A 16 -0.92 -43.43 9.24
C PRO A 16 -2.21 -44.06 9.77
N ARG A 17 -2.46 -43.94 11.08
CA ARG A 17 -3.68 -44.45 11.71
C ARG A 17 -4.86 -43.92 10.91
N ALA A 18 -5.67 -44.84 10.36
CA ALA A 18 -6.82 -44.46 9.54
C ALA A 18 -7.68 -43.45 10.32
N ARG A 19 -7.97 -42.29 9.72
CA ARG A 19 -8.84 -41.30 10.36
C ARG A 19 -10.22 -41.91 10.57
N LEU A 20 -10.77 -41.65 11.75
CA LEU A 20 -12.16 -42.01 12.05
C LEU A 20 -13.07 -40.98 11.37
N LEU A 21 -14.14 -41.46 10.73
CA LEU A 21 -15.14 -40.61 10.05
C LEU A 21 -16.33 -40.24 10.94
N SER A 22 -16.53 -40.99 12.03
CA SER A 22 -17.65 -40.80 12.96
C SER A 22 -17.14 -40.76 14.40
N ASP A 23 -17.80 -39.96 15.23
CA ASP A 23 -17.44 -39.78 16.64
C ASP A 23 -17.87 -41.00 17.48
N PRO A 24 -16.91 -41.78 18.04
CA PRO A 24 -17.19 -42.93 18.88
C PRO A 24 -17.78 -42.57 20.26
N ASN A 25 -17.87 -41.29 20.61
CA ASN A 25 -18.63 -40.85 21.79
C ASN A 25 -20.15 -40.89 21.57
N THR A 26 -20.60 -40.94 20.31
CA THR A 26 -22.02 -41.01 19.97
C THR A 26 -22.56 -42.43 19.84
N THR A 27 -21.67 -43.43 19.78
CA THR A 27 -22.04 -44.84 19.68
C THR A 27 -22.46 -45.41 21.03
N ILE A 28 -23.66 -45.97 21.08
CA ILE A 28 -24.22 -46.66 22.26
C ILE A 28 -23.95 -48.16 22.12
N CYS A 29 -23.60 -48.81 23.22
CA CYS A 29 -23.43 -50.27 23.26
C CYS A 29 -24.73 -50.95 22.82
N PRO A 30 -24.72 -51.79 21.79
CA PRO A 30 -25.89 -52.59 21.43
C PRO A 30 -26.35 -53.43 22.63
N ASP A 31 -27.67 -53.58 22.80
CA ASP A 31 -28.18 -54.50 23.81
C ASP A 31 -27.96 -55.94 23.34
N PHE A 32 -26.82 -56.50 23.71
CA PHE A 32 -26.48 -57.87 23.40
C PHE A 32 -27.47 -58.85 24.05
N SER A 33 -28.19 -58.49 25.13
CA SER A 33 -29.18 -59.36 25.77
C SER A 33 -30.48 -59.53 24.97
N SER A 34 -30.63 -58.77 23.88
CA SER A 34 -31.79 -58.81 22.99
C SER A 34 -31.98 -60.17 22.32
N ASP A 35 -33.24 -60.50 22.02
CA ASP A 35 -33.65 -61.72 21.30
C ASP A 35 -32.93 -61.87 19.95
N THR A 36 -32.54 -60.75 19.32
CA THR A 36 -31.76 -60.74 18.06
C THR A 36 -30.40 -61.42 18.17
N PHE A 37 -29.78 -61.46 19.35
CA PHE A 37 -28.44 -62.04 19.54
C PHE A 37 -28.48 -63.43 20.20
N LYS A 38 -29.65 -63.92 20.63
CA LYS A 38 -29.79 -65.24 21.30
C LYS A 38 -29.16 -66.39 20.53
N THR A 39 -29.37 -66.45 19.22
CA THR A 39 -28.81 -67.52 18.38
C THR A 39 -27.27 -67.52 18.46
N ILE A 40 -26.67 -66.33 18.47
CA ILE A 40 -25.22 -66.17 18.56
C ILE A 40 -24.72 -66.59 19.95
N HIS A 41 -25.43 -66.21 21.02
CA HIS A 41 -25.03 -66.60 22.38
C HIS A 41 -25.10 -68.10 22.62
N LEU A 42 -26.20 -68.75 22.21
CA LEU A 42 -26.38 -70.20 22.34
C LEU A 42 -25.28 -70.95 21.59
N GLN A 43 -24.90 -70.46 20.41
CA GLN A 43 -23.83 -71.06 19.62
C GLN A 43 -22.45 -70.86 20.27
N LEU A 44 -22.21 -69.72 20.92
CA LEU A 44 -20.94 -69.41 21.60
C LEU A 44 -20.81 -70.08 22.98
N ALA A 45 -21.93 -70.24 23.70
CA ALA A 45 -21.99 -70.92 24.99
C ALA A 45 -21.88 -72.46 24.83
N GLY A 46 -22.36 -73.02 23.73
CA GLY A 46 -22.38 -74.47 23.50
C GLY A 46 -23.35 -75.20 24.44
N ALA A 47 -23.23 -76.53 24.55
CA ALA A 47 -24.23 -77.37 25.21
C ALA A 47 -24.34 -77.23 26.74
N ASN A 48 -23.34 -76.64 27.41
CA ASN A 48 -23.28 -76.50 28.88
C ASN A 48 -22.79 -75.10 29.33
N GLY A 49 -22.78 -74.11 28.44
CA GLY A 49 -22.20 -72.81 28.73
C GLY A 49 -23.16 -71.83 29.41
N ASP A 50 -22.56 -70.88 30.13
CA ASP A 50 -23.27 -69.76 30.75
C ASP A 50 -23.47 -68.62 29.73
N GLU A 51 -24.72 -68.41 29.31
CA GLU A 51 -25.10 -67.35 28.36
C GLU A 51 -24.80 -65.94 28.92
N ALA A 52 -24.93 -65.75 30.24
CA ALA A 52 -24.67 -64.46 30.87
C ALA A 52 -23.18 -64.08 30.79
N ALA A 53 -22.28 -65.07 30.90
CA ALA A 53 -20.86 -64.87 30.72
C ALA A 53 -20.50 -64.47 29.27
N VAL A 54 -21.18 -65.05 28.28
CA VAL A 54 -21.01 -64.68 26.86
C VAL A 54 -21.44 -63.24 26.60
N ILE A 55 -22.63 -62.84 27.08
CA ILE A 55 -23.16 -61.47 26.95
C ILE A 55 -22.20 -60.46 27.59
N SER A 56 -21.74 -60.76 28.81
CA SER A 56 -20.80 -59.89 29.53
C SER A 56 -19.48 -59.74 28.76
N ASN A 57 -18.98 -60.81 28.15
CA ASN A 57 -17.72 -60.77 27.41
C ASN A 57 -17.86 -59.94 26.12
N LEU A 58 -18.98 -60.07 25.40
CA LEU A 58 -19.29 -59.23 24.23
C LEU A 58 -19.41 -57.75 24.59
N GLN A 59 -20.11 -57.43 25.69
CA GLN A 59 -20.21 -56.07 26.19
C GLN A 59 -18.85 -55.49 26.60
N SER A 60 -18.01 -56.27 27.27
CA SER A 60 -16.65 -55.84 27.66
C SER A 60 -15.77 -55.61 26.44
N SER A 61 -15.77 -56.54 25.49
CA SER A 61 -14.99 -56.42 24.25
C SER A 61 -15.43 -55.20 23.41
N TRP A 62 -16.73 -54.94 23.32
CA TRP A 62 -17.24 -53.75 22.65
C TRP A 62 -16.80 -52.46 23.36
N LYS A 63 -16.85 -52.42 24.69
CA LYS A 63 -16.39 -51.25 25.48
C LYS A 63 -14.91 -50.99 25.28
N GLU A 64 -14.07 -52.01 25.32
CA GLU A 64 -12.63 -51.88 25.10
C GLU A 64 -12.31 -51.32 23.70
N ASP A 65 -13.02 -51.80 22.67
CA ASP A 65 -12.86 -51.28 21.31
C ASP A 65 -13.33 -49.83 21.20
N ASN A 66 -14.51 -49.51 21.74
CA ASN A 66 -15.07 -48.17 21.74
C ASN A 66 -14.18 -47.17 22.49
N ASP A 67 -13.61 -47.56 23.63
CA ASP A 67 -12.68 -46.73 24.40
C ASP A 67 -11.37 -46.50 23.64
N ARG A 68 -10.85 -47.53 22.94
CA ARG A 68 -9.69 -47.36 22.04
C ARG A 68 -9.99 -46.37 20.90
N LEU A 69 -11.18 -46.46 20.31
CA LEU A 69 -11.61 -45.55 19.24
C LEU A 69 -11.75 -44.11 19.76
N LYS A 70 -12.27 -43.91 20.98
CA LYS A 70 -12.33 -42.58 21.61
C LYS A 70 -10.95 -41.98 21.80
N VAL A 71 -9.98 -42.74 22.33
CA VAL A 71 -8.59 -42.27 22.46
C VAL A 71 -8.00 -41.87 21.10
N GLN A 72 -8.29 -42.63 20.05
CA GLN A 72 -7.86 -42.30 18.69
C GLN A 72 -8.54 -41.03 18.16
N TRP A 73 -9.85 -40.89 18.39
CA TRP A 73 -10.63 -39.71 18.02
C TRP A 73 -10.10 -38.45 18.71
N ASP A 74 -9.88 -38.51 20.02
CA ASP A 74 -9.37 -37.38 20.81
C ASP A 74 -7.99 -36.95 20.32
N ALA A 75 -7.11 -37.91 19.99
CA ALA A 75 -5.81 -37.62 19.40
C ALA A 75 -5.94 -36.96 18.01
N GLN A 76 -6.89 -37.41 17.19
CA GLN A 76 -7.17 -36.80 15.87
C GLN A 76 -7.68 -35.37 16.03
N VAL A 77 -8.66 -35.13 16.90
CA VAL A 77 -9.23 -33.80 17.17
C VAL A 77 -8.17 -32.87 17.74
N ALA A 78 -7.32 -33.34 18.66
CA ALA A 78 -6.23 -32.54 19.20
C ALA A 78 -5.22 -32.13 18.13
N THR A 79 -4.87 -33.05 17.22
CA THR A 79 -3.96 -32.77 16.10
C THR A 79 -4.57 -31.78 15.12
N ASP A 80 -5.84 -31.97 14.74
CA ASP A 80 -6.53 -31.09 13.80
C ASP A 80 -6.71 -29.68 14.41
N ARG A 81 -7.00 -29.58 15.71
CA ARG A 81 -7.04 -28.29 16.42
C ARG A 81 -5.69 -27.60 16.43
N GLN A 82 -4.60 -28.32 16.74
CA GLN A 82 -3.26 -27.73 16.74
C GLN A 82 -2.83 -27.24 15.35
N ALA A 83 -3.20 -27.98 14.29
CA ALA A 83 -2.96 -27.56 12.92
C ALA A 83 -3.74 -26.28 12.57
N GLN A 84 -5.00 -26.20 12.97
CA GLN A 84 -5.83 -25.01 12.77
C GLN A 84 -5.27 -23.79 13.50
N GLU A 85 -4.92 -23.94 14.78
CA GLU A 85 -4.32 -22.87 15.59
C GLU A 85 -3.00 -22.37 14.99
N ALA A 86 -2.18 -23.26 14.43
CA ALA A 86 -0.93 -22.89 13.77
C ALA A 86 -1.16 -22.09 12.46
N GLU A 87 -2.15 -22.47 11.65
CA GLU A 87 -2.51 -21.73 10.45
C GLU A 87 -3.11 -20.35 10.80
N ASP A 88 -3.99 -20.29 11.80
CA ASP A 88 -4.59 -19.04 12.28
C ASP A 88 -3.52 -18.10 12.84
N ALA A 89 -2.56 -18.63 13.61
CA ALA A 89 -1.41 -17.86 14.10
C ALA A 89 -0.53 -17.32 12.95
N ARG A 90 -0.29 -18.13 11.91
CA ARG A 90 0.46 -17.69 10.73
C ARG A 90 -0.26 -16.57 10.00
N LEU A 91 -1.58 -16.68 9.83
CA LEU A 91 -2.39 -15.67 9.17
C LEU A 91 -2.39 -14.36 9.98
N GLN A 92 -2.54 -14.45 11.30
CA GLN A 92 -2.49 -13.29 12.18
C GLN A 92 -1.13 -12.58 12.10
N GLN A 93 -0.03 -13.34 12.10
CA GLN A 93 1.31 -12.77 11.97
C GLN A 93 1.51 -12.02 10.64
N GLU A 94 0.96 -12.54 9.54
CA GLU A 94 1.04 -11.88 8.24
C GLU A 94 0.22 -10.58 8.22
N VAL A 95 -0.97 -10.59 8.81
CA VAL A 95 -1.81 -9.38 8.96
C VAL A 95 -1.09 -8.33 9.81
N ASP A 96 -0.55 -8.72 10.95
CA ASP A 96 0.17 -7.82 11.85
C ASP A 96 1.37 -7.19 11.13
N ARG A 97 2.15 -8.00 10.39
CA ARG A 97 3.26 -7.51 9.58
C ARG A 97 2.82 -6.51 8.51
N ALA A 98 1.78 -6.85 7.76
CA ALA A 98 1.24 -5.96 6.73
C ALA A 98 0.75 -4.63 7.30
N THR A 99 0.10 -4.66 8.47
CA THR A 99 -0.36 -3.44 9.15
C THR A 99 0.81 -2.58 9.64
N ALA A 100 1.87 -3.20 10.18
CA ALA A 100 3.06 -2.50 10.62
C ALA A 100 3.82 -1.85 9.45
N ASP A 101 3.98 -2.57 8.34
CA ASP A 101 4.60 -2.03 7.12
C ASP A 101 3.77 -0.87 6.54
N ALA A 102 2.44 -1.00 6.49
CA ALA A 102 1.55 0.08 6.05
C ALA A 102 1.64 1.33 6.96
N ALA A 103 1.73 1.13 8.27
CA ALA A 103 1.90 2.22 9.22
C ALA A 103 3.25 2.94 9.02
N ARG A 104 4.35 2.20 8.80
CA ARG A 104 5.67 2.78 8.51
C ARG A 104 5.65 3.59 7.22
N ILE A 105 5.06 3.05 6.15
CA ILE A 105 4.95 3.76 4.86
C ILE A 105 4.13 5.06 5.03
N ALA A 106 3.02 5.00 5.76
CA ALA A 106 2.19 6.19 6.01
C ALA A 106 2.92 7.26 6.85
N GLU A 107 3.78 6.86 7.79
CA GLU A 107 4.60 7.79 8.57
C GLU A 107 5.69 8.44 7.70
N GLU A 108 6.38 7.65 6.89
CA GLU A 108 7.38 8.15 5.93
C GLU A 108 6.75 9.12 4.92
N GLU A 109 5.56 8.81 4.39
CA GLU A 109 4.83 9.70 3.49
C GLU A 109 4.47 11.03 4.17
N LYS A 110 4.04 11.01 5.43
CA LYS A 110 3.77 12.23 6.20
C LYS A 110 5.01 13.08 6.39
N LEU A 111 6.15 12.45 6.76
CA LEU A 111 7.42 13.15 6.94
C LEU A 111 7.89 13.79 5.63
N GLU A 112 7.80 13.07 4.51
CA GLU A 112 8.14 13.59 3.19
C GLU A 112 7.20 14.72 2.74
N ALA A 113 5.90 14.59 3.03
CA ALA A 113 4.94 15.67 2.77
C ALA A 113 5.26 16.92 3.60
N GLU A 114 5.71 16.77 4.85
CA GLU A 114 6.13 17.89 5.69
C GLU A 114 7.41 18.57 5.21
N LYS A 115 8.42 17.80 4.76
CA LYS A 115 9.64 18.37 4.16
C LYS A 115 9.36 19.16 2.88
N LYS A 116 8.34 18.75 2.11
CA LYS A 116 7.93 19.40 0.86
C LYS A 116 7.07 20.65 1.08
N LYS A 117 6.59 20.92 2.30
CA LYS A 117 5.87 22.17 2.58
C LYS A 117 6.84 23.33 2.39
N PRO A 118 6.53 24.31 1.52
CA PRO A 118 7.36 25.49 1.37
C PRO A 118 7.49 26.16 2.74
N LYS A 119 8.73 26.39 3.19
CA LYS A 119 8.99 27.20 4.38
C LYS A 119 8.46 28.59 4.11
N LEU A 120 7.29 28.89 4.66
CA LEU A 120 6.80 30.26 4.73
C LEU A 120 7.86 31.06 5.50
N GLY A 121 8.34 32.14 4.89
CA GLY A 121 9.25 33.06 5.56
C GLY A 121 8.61 33.59 6.85
N ASP A 122 9.46 33.99 7.80
CA ASP A 122 9.00 34.64 9.02
C ASP A 122 8.20 35.90 8.68
N PHE A 123 7.02 36.05 9.29
CA PHE A 123 6.11 37.16 9.04
C PHE A 123 6.28 38.19 10.15
N ASP A 124 6.83 39.36 9.80
CA ASP A 124 6.88 40.48 10.74
C ASP A 124 5.49 41.11 10.87
N VAL A 125 4.83 40.85 12.00
CA VAL A 125 3.51 41.40 12.34
C VAL A 125 3.49 42.94 12.39
N ASN A 126 4.64 43.58 12.60
CA ASN A 126 4.75 45.03 12.64
C ASN A 126 5.04 45.67 11.28
N SER A 127 5.35 44.86 10.26
CA SER A 127 5.59 45.32 8.91
C SER A 127 4.26 45.33 8.14
N ALA A 128 3.70 46.51 7.94
CA ALA A 128 2.53 46.66 7.09
C ALA A 128 2.89 46.22 5.65
N PRO A 129 2.07 45.37 5.00
CA PRO A 129 2.26 45.05 3.60
C PRO A 129 2.36 46.35 2.76
N PRO A 130 3.24 46.42 1.75
CA PRO A 130 3.31 47.57 0.87
C PRO A 130 1.93 47.88 0.30
N SER A 131 1.48 49.12 0.43
CA SER A 131 0.17 49.58 -0.06
C SER A 131 0.04 49.48 -1.59
N PHE A 132 1.16 49.34 -2.29
CA PHE A 132 1.23 49.13 -3.73
C PHE A 132 2.32 48.12 -4.07
N VAL A 133 1.94 47.05 -4.79
CA VAL A 133 2.89 46.12 -5.41
C VAL A 133 3.20 46.65 -6.80
N GLU A 134 4.43 47.11 -7.04
CA GLU A 134 4.85 47.52 -8.37
C GLU A 134 4.80 46.32 -9.32
N SER A 135 4.00 46.41 -10.39
CA SER A 135 4.01 45.40 -11.44
C SER A 135 5.41 45.34 -12.06
N PRO A 136 6.05 44.18 -12.08
CA PRO A 136 7.44 44.12 -12.46
C PRO A 136 7.59 44.30 -13.98
N ILE A 137 8.65 44.99 -14.39
CA ILE A 137 8.96 45.18 -15.82
C ILE A 137 9.34 43.85 -16.48
N SER A 138 9.18 43.80 -17.81
CA SER A 138 9.62 42.65 -18.61
C SER A 138 11.12 42.40 -18.42
N PRO A 139 11.58 41.13 -18.25
CA PRO A 139 13.00 40.79 -18.15
C PRO A 139 13.85 41.28 -19.34
N PHE A 140 13.22 41.43 -20.51
CA PHE A 140 13.87 42.01 -21.69
C PHE A 140 14.22 43.49 -21.47
N ALA A 141 13.28 44.26 -20.95
CA ALA A 141 13.47 45.69 -20.69
C ALA A 141 14.51 45.90 -19.58
N GLN A 142 14.47 45.05 -18.54
CA GLN A 142 15.45 45.04 -17.47
C GLN A 142 16.88 44.79 -17.99
N ARG A 143 17.09 43.72 -18.78
CA ARG A 143 18.40 43.42 -19.39
C ARG A 143 18.93 44.56 -20.27
N LYS A 144 18.04 45.23 -21.01
CA LYS A 144 18.42 46.38 -21.84
C LYS A 144 18.79 47.60 -21.02
N LEU A 145 18.06 47.87 -19.93
CA LEU A 145 18.38 48.93 -18.99
C LEU A 145 19.74 48.67 -18.30
N GLU A 146 20.01 47.43 -17.89
CA GLU A 146 21.30 47.02 -17.33
C GLU A 146 22.45 47.23 -18.30
N ARG A 147 22.25 46.90 -19.58
CA ARG A 147 23.23 47.13 -20.67
C ARG A 147 23.31 48.57 -21.15
N LYS A 148 22.50 49.48 -20.60
CA LYS A 148 22.35 50.88 -21.04
C LYS A 148 22.03 51.01 -22.54
N GLU A 149 21.39 49.99 -23.11
CA GLU A 149 20.95 49.98 -24.50
C GLU A 149 19.60 50.68 -24.65
N TYR A 150 19.29 51.11 -25.88
CA TYR A 150 17.96 51.63 -26.19
C TYR A 150 16.89 50.57 -25.91
N CYS A 151 16.04 50.87 -24.92
CA CYS A 151 14.85 50.11 -24.58
C CYS A 151 13.61 50.86 -25.08
N PRO A 152 12.79 50.26 -25.95
CA PRO A 152 11.55 50.91 -26.38
C PRO A 152 10.55 50.96 -25.22
N LEU A 153 9.57 51.85 -25.31
CA LEU A 153 8.71 52.26 -24.20
C LEU A 153 7.57 51.29 -23.90
N TRP A 154 7.17 50.48 -24.88
CA TRP A 154 6.05 49.55 -24.73
C TRP A 154 6.07 48.65 -23.47
N PRO A 155 7.21 48.07 -23.02
CA PRO A 155 7.28 47.26 -21.79
C PRO A 155 6.94 48.02 -20.50
N PHE A 156 6.98 49.36 -20.51
CA PHE A 156 6.66 50.21 -19.37
C PHE A 156 5.19 50.67 -19.38
N THR A 157 4.45 50.34 -20.44
CA THR A 157 3.01 50.64 -20.53
C THR A 157 2.21 49.66 -19.67
N PRO A 158 0.99 50.02 -19.23
CA PRO A 158 0.13 49.10 -18.48
C PRO A 158 -0.11 47.76 -19.20
N SER A 159 -0.23 47.77 -20.52
CA SER A 159 -0.36 46.57 -21.35
C SER A 159 0.90 45.71 -21.32
N GLY A 160 2.07 46.32 -21.47
CA GLY A 160 3.36 45.62 -21.42
C GLY A 160 3.69 45.07 -20.02
N LEU A 161 3.29 45.76 -18.95
CA LEU A 161 3.43 45.29 -17.57
C LEU A 161 2.52 44.11 -17.28
N LYS A 162 1.29 44.13 -17.78
CA LYS A 162 0.37 42.99 -17.66
C LYS A 162 0.91 41.77 -18.40
N GLU A 163 1.37 41.94 -19.63
CA GLU A 163 1.99 40.85 -20.39
C GLU A 163 3.25 40.32 -19.71
N ALA A 164 4.06 41.20 -19.12
CA ALA A 164 5.24 40.79 -18.36
C ALA A 164 4.88 40.01 -17.08
N ALA A 165 3.81 40.39 -16.38
CA ALA A 165 3.30 39.67 -15.21
C ALA A 165 2.75 38.29 -15.61
N ASP A 166 1.95 38.24 -16.67
CA ASP A 166 1.37 36.99 -17.20
C ASP A 166 2.47 36.03 -17.67
N ALA A 167 3.50 36.55 -18.35
CA ALA A 167 4.66 35.78 -18.78
C ALA A 167 5.48 35.19 -17.62
N ARG A 168 5.56 35.87 -16.47
CA ARG A 168 6.23 35.36 -15.26
C ARG A 168 5.45 34.22 -14.61
N LEU A 169 4.13 34.31 -14.62
CA LEU A 169 3.26 33.24 -14.11
C LEU A 169 3.31 32.01 -15.03
N SER A 170 3.36 32.22 -16.35
CA SER A 170 3.51 31.14 -17.34
C SER A 170 4.90 30.50 -17.31
N SER A 171 5.98 31.28 -17.11
CA SER A 171 7.35 30.74 -17.12
C SER A 171 7.66 29.75 -16.00
N ASN A 172 6.90 29.78 -14.90
CA ASN A 172 7.01 28.75 -13.86
C ASN A 172 6.41 27.40 -14.28
N ASN A 173 5.60 27.38 -15.35
CA ASN A 173 4.96 26.18 -15.89
C ASN A 173 5.50 25.76 -17.27
N ASP A 174 6.24 26.64 -17.96
CA ASP A 174 6.80 26.37 -19.28
C ASP A 174 8.17 25.65 -19.20
N VAL A 175 8.14 24.33 -19.38
CA VAL A 175 9.24 23.42 -19.78
C VAL A 175 9.96 23.84 -21.09
N SER A 176 9.61 25.00 -21.67
CA SER A 176 9.92 25.39 -23.04
C SER A 176 11.26 26.11 -23.21
N SER A 177 12.12 26.21 -22.19
CA SER A 177 13.46 26.82 -22.31
C SER A 177 14.64 25.87 -22.09
N LEU A 178 14.39 24.57 -21.90
CA LEU A 178 15.44 23.57 -21.78
C LEU A 178 16.09 23.35 -23.15
N ARG A 179 17.36 23.76 -23.28
CA ARG A 179 18.18 23.47 -24.45
C ARG A 179 19.22 22.42 -24.07
N LEU A 180 19.41 21.47 -24.97
CA LEU A 180 20.51 20.53 -24.89
C LEU A 180 21.74 21.17 -25.55
N ALA A 181 22.75 21.48 -24.75
CA ALA A 181 24.03 22.03 -25.21
C ALA A 181 25.15 21.03 -24.93
N HIS A 182 26.17 21.01 -25.79
CA HIS A 182 27.39 20.27 -25.48
C HIS A 182 28.29 21.17 -24.63
N ASP A 183 28.79 20.63 -23.53
CA ASP A 183 29.86 21.26 -22.76
C ASP A 183 31.20 21.15 -23.50
N ASP A 184 32.23 21.86 -23.03
CA ASP A 184 33.57 21.88 -23.63
C ASP A 184 34.23 20.49 -23.67
N GLU A 185 33.72 19.54 -22.88
CA GLU A 185 34.10 18.12 -22.84
C GLU A 185 33.19 17.21 -23.69
N ASN A 186 32.39 17.80 -24.58
CA ASN A 186 31.50 17.08 -25.51
C ASN A 186 30.41 16.23 -24.81
N GLN A 187 30.03 16.60 -23.59
CA GLN A 187 28.92 16.00 -22.85
C GLN A 187 27.63 16.80 -23.02
N LEU A 188 26.51 16.10 -23.21
CA LEU A 188 25.18 16.71 -23.35
C LEU A 188 24.65 17.20 -22.00
N THR A 189 24.63 18.52 -21.82
CA THR A 189 24.08 19.17 -20.63
C THR A 189 22.76 19.85 -20.95
N VAL A 190 21.83 19.79 -20.00
CA VAL A 190 20.52 20.41 -20.11
C VAL A 190 20.60 21.79 -19.47
N GLN A 191 20.63 22.84 -20.30
CA GLN A 191 20.74 24.21 -19.84
C GLN A 191 19.39 24.93 -19.94
N SER A 192 19.01 25.63 -18.88
CA SER A 192 17.87 26.56 -18.94
C SER A 192 18.28 27.79 -19.74
N GLY A 193 17.82 27.87 -20.99
CA GLY A 193 18.03 29.03 -21.84
C GLY A 193 17.12 30.20 -21.43
N PRO A 194 17.45 31.45 -21.79
CA PRO A 194 16.52 32.55 -21.62
C PRO A 194 15.26 32.23 -22.40
N SER A 195 14.10 32.18 -21.72
CA SER A 195 12.80 32.13 -22.38
C SER A 195 12.76 33.21 -23.46
N SER A 196 12.81 32.78 -24.73
CA SER A 196 12.55 33.68 -25.84
C SER A 196 11.05 33.93 -25.81
N SER A 197 10.65 34.89 -24.97
CA SER A 197 9.37 35.57 -25.16
C SER A 197 9.40 36.15 -26.56
N THR A 198 8.92 35.36 -27.52
CA THR A 198 8.79 35.78 -28.90
C THR A 198 7.87 37.00 -28.88
N HIS A 199 8.43 38.15 -29.25
CA HIS A 199 7.84 39.48 -29.21
C HIS A 199 6.68 39.65 -30.21
N LYS A 200 5.71 38.74 -30.22
CA LYS A 200 4.64 38.69 -31.23
C LYS A 200 3.68 39.88 -31.12
N ASN A 201 3.61 40.54 -29.96
CA ASN A 201 2.66 41.63 -29.69
C ASN A 201 3.31 42.99 -29.35
N ARG A 202 4.61 43.17 -29.62
CA ARG A 202 5.29 44.41 -29.25
C ARG A 202 4.90 45.55 -30.20
N THR A 203 4.06 46.45 -29.74
CA THR A 203 3.77 47.70 -30.45
C THR A 203 5.05 48.55 -30.48
N ARG A 204 5.44 49.01 -31.68
CA ARG A 204 6.55 49.96 -31.82
C ARG A 204 6.18 51.30 -31.19
N ASP A 205 7.17 52.06 -30.77
CA ASP A 205 6.95 53.33 -30.07
C ASP A 205 6.12 54.33 -30.90
N GLU A 206 6.25 54.29 -32.23
CA GLU A 206 5.49 55.09 -33.21
C GLU A 206 3.98 54.79 -33.25
N HIS A 207 3.57 53.62 -32.78
CA HIS A 207 2.16 53.20 -32.75
C HIS A 207 1.55 53.27 -31.34
N LEU A 208 2.28 53.81 -30.36
CA LEU A 208 1.75 54.05 -29.02
C LEU A 208 0.81 55.27 -29.04
N THR A 209 -0.33 55.14 -28.38
CA THR A 209 -1.17 56.32 -28.11
C THR A 209 -0.44 57.30 -27.19
N TRP A 210 -0.74 58.60 -27.30
CA TRP A 210 -0.12 59.63 -26.45
C TRP A 210 -0.21 59.33 -24.95
N ARG A 211 -1.34 58.75 -24.53
CA ARG A 211 -1.56 58.31 -23.14
C ARG A 211 -0.60 57.19 -22.74
N GLN A 212 -0.42 56.18 -23.59
CA GLN A 212 0.52 55.09 -23.33
C GLN A 212 1.97 55.58 -23.34
N PHE A 213 2.31 56.47 -24.27
CA PHE A 213 3.62 57.11 -24.32
C PHE A 213 3.92 57.91 -23.06
N SER A 214 2.98 58.74 -22.60
CA SER A 214 3.15 59.58 -21.39
C SER A 214 3.33 58.73 -20.12
N LEU A 215 2.50 57.69 -19.97
CA LEU A 215 2.58 56.76 -18.84
C LEU A 215 3.86 55.92 -18.89
N GLY A 216 4.21 55.37 -20.05
CA GLY A 216 5.42 54.58 -20.26
C GLY A 216 6.68 55.40 -20.05
N SER A 217 6.73 56.64 -20.53
CA SER A 217 7.87 57.55 -20.35
C SER A 217 8.06 57.92 -18.88
N ASN A 218 6.99 58.29 -18.18
CA ASN A 218 7.07 58.64 -16.77
C ASN A 218 7.59 57.45 -15.94
N ARG A 219 7.11 56.23 -16.23
CA ARG A 219 7.60 55.00 -15.59
C ARG A 219 9.03 54.65 -16.00
N TYR A 220 9.42 54.85 -17.25
CA TYR A 220 10.79 54.62 -17.72
C TYR A 220 11.81 55.52 -17.00
N ILE A 221 11.46 56.80 -16.78
CA ILE A 221 12.29 57.77 -16.09
C ILE A 221 12.35 57.50 -14.59
N ASN A 222 11.19 57.18 -13.99
CA ASN A 222 11.05 56.93 -12.55
C ASN A 222 11.42 55.50 -12.15
N HIS A 223 11.70 54.62 -13.10
CA HIS A 223 12.18 53.28 -12.78
C HIS A 223 13.51 53.43 -12.03
N PRO A 224 13.66 52.85 -10.83
CA PRO A 224 14.89 52.94 -10.09
C PRO A 224 16.02 52.41 -10.97
N ARG A 225 16.91 53.30 -11.42
CA ARG A 225 18.23 52.91 -11.91
C ARG A 225 18.98 52.41 -10.68
N SER A 226 18.72 51.16 -10.28
CA SER A 226 19.60 50.45 -9.36
C SER A 226 20.91 50.22 -10.10
N LEU A 227 21.77 51.23 -10.04
CA LEU A 227 23.19 51.18 -10.31
C LEU A 227 23.87 51.74 -9.07
N ALA A 228 23.98 50.89 -8.07
CA ALA A 228 25.04 50.84 -7.08
C ALA A 228 25.01 49.44 -6.46
#